data_AF-A0A498JQ28-F1
#
_entry.id   AF-A0A498JQ28-F1
#
_cell.length_a   1.000
_cell.length_b   1.000
_cell.length_c   1.000
_cell.angle_alpha   90.00
_cell.angle_beta   90.00
_cell.angle_gamma   90.00
#
_symmetry.space_group_name_H-M   'P 1'
#
loop_
_entity.id
_entity.type
_entity.pdbx_description
1 polymer ?
#
loop_
_entity_poly.entity_id
_entity_poly.type
_entity_poly.pdbx_seq_one_letter_code
_entity_poly.pdbx_strand_id
1 'polypeptide(L)'
;MRVTHLVCLENLEEVTEYCRIPVEKIDIITGAMGHALATEGGFCTGSARVTNHQRLSSSGYVFSASLPPYFASAAITAIDIHEENPGLITKLKKNIAILWKGLSAIQGLSFASSPES
;
A
#
# COMPACT_ATOMS: atom_id res chain seq x y z
N MET A 1 9.00 -4.87 -24.49
CA MET A 1 9.42 -5.57 -23.26
C MET A 1 8.60 -4.99 -22.11
N ARG A 2 7.50 -5.64 -21.70
CA ARG A 2 6.65 -5.17 -20.60
C ARG A 2 7.24 -5.68 -19.29
N VAL A 3 8.08 -4.86 -18.66
CA VAL A 3 8.66 -5.13 -17.35
C VAL A 3 7.49 -5.16 -16.36
N THR A 4 7.12 -6.36 -15.93
CA THR A 4 6.06 -6.59 -14.94
C THR A 4 6.75 -7.05 -13.67
N HIS A 5 7.48 -6.14 -13.01
CA HIS A 5 7.87 -6.38 -11.63
C HIS A 5 6.63 -6.12 -10.79
N LEU A 6 5.90 -7.21 -10.52
CA LEU A 6 5.02 -7.26 -9.36
C LEU A 6 5.94 -7.11 -8.16
N VAL A 7 5.91 -5.94 -7.54
CA VAL A 7 6.67 -5.70 -6.31
C VAL A 7 5.92 -6.44 -5.20
N CYS A 8 6.42 -7.62 -4.82
CA CYS A 8 5.97 -8.27 -3.59
C CYS A 8 6.56 -7.48 -2.43
N LEU A 9 5.67 -6.89 -1.62
CA LEU A 9 6.01 -6.14 -0.42
C LEU A 9 5.95 -7.13 0.75
N GLU A 10 7.09 -7.44 1.36
CA GLU A 10 7.13 -8.43 2.46
C GLU A 10 7.06 -7.78 3.85
N ASN A 11 7.18 -6.45 3.98
CA ASN A 11 7.37 -5.78 5.29
C ASN A 11 6.56 -4.47 5.49
N LEU A 12 5.48 -4.23 4.74
CA LEU A 12 4.56 -3.15 5.10
C LEU A 12 3.50 -3.71 6.06
N GLU A 13 3.29 -3.07 7.21
CA GLU A 13 2.16 -3.40 8.10
C GLU A 13 0.85 -3.14 7.35
N GLU A 14 0.35 -4.17 6.67
CA GLU A 14 -0.88 -4.13 5.89
C GLU A 14 -2.10 -4.38 6.79
N VAL A 15 -3.30 -4.00 6.33
CA VAL A 15 -4.56 -4.21 7.06
C VAL A 15 -4.76 -5.68 7.44
N THR A 16 -4.27 -6.60 6.62
CA THR A 16 -4.27 -8.05 6.86
C THR A 16 -3.48 -8.41 8.10
N GLU A 17 -2.27 -7.87 8.26
CA GLU A 17 -1.42 -8.08 9.43
C GLU A 17 -2.03 -7.42 10.68
N TYR A 18 -2.50 -6.18 10.57
CA TYR A 18 -3.16 -5.47 11.66
C TYR A 18 -4.40 -6.20 12.17
N CYS A 19 -5.26 -6.69 11.26
CA CYS A 19 -6.45 -7.47 11.61
C CYS A 19 -6.14 -8.94 11.94
N ARG A 20 -4.88 -9.38 11.87
CA ARG A 20 -4.44 -10.78 12.07
C ARG A 20 -5.19 -11.78 11.19
N ILE A 21 -5.46 -11.38 9.95
CA ILE A 21 -6.06 -12.24 8.93
C ILE A 21 -4.93 -12.89 8.13
N PRO A 22 -4.84 -14.23 8.11
CA PRO A 22 -3.84 -14.92 7.30
C PRO A 22 -3.97 -14.55 5.82
N VAL A 23 -2.85 -14.29 5.15
CA VAL A 23 -2.81 -13.88 3.73
C VAL A 23 -3.46 -14.93 2.83
N GLU A 24 -3.45 -16.21 3.22
CA GLU A 24 -4.07 -17.32 2.49
C GLU A 24 -5.60 -17.21 2.45
N LYS A 25 -6.21 -16.41 3.33
CA LYS A 25 -7.64 -16.11 3.30
C LYS A 25 -8.00 -14.94 2.38
N ILE A 26 -7.01 -14.31 1.76
CA ILE A 26 -7.18 -13.16 0.88
C ILE A 26 -6.89 -13.59 -0.55
N ASP A 27 -7.92 -13.60 -1.40
CA ASP A 27 -7.77 -14.00 -2.80
C ASP A 27 -6.96 -12.99 -3.64
N ILE A 28 -7.11 -11.70 -3.31
CA ILE A 28 -6.56 -10.58 -4.07
C ILE A 28 -6.15 -9.45 -3.11
N ILE A 29 -4.91 -9.00 -3.19
CA ILE A 29 -4.42 -7.77 -2.54
C ILE A 29 -4.09 -6.75 -3.61
N THR A 30 -4.60 -5.53 -3.46
CA THR A 30 -4.32 -4.44 -4.40
C THR A 30 -3.82 -3.22 -3.64
N GLY A 31 -2.82 -2.52 -4.19
CA GLY A 31 -2.30 -1.29 -3.61
C GLY A 31 -2.00 -0.24 -4.66
N ALA A 32 -2.27 1.02 -4.31
CA ALA A 32 -1.85 2.18 -5.09
C ALA A 32 -0.49 2.67 -4.59
N MET A 33 0.43 2.94 -5.51
CA MET A 33 1.79 3.35 -5.17
C MET A 33 1.92 4.86 -4.92
N GLY A 34 0.88 5.65 -5.22
CA GLY A 34 0.86 7.11 -5.08
C GLY A 34 0.88 7.64 -3.64
N HIS A 35 0.77 6.76 -2.64
CA HIS A 35 0.75 7.15 -1.22
C HIS A 35 2.13 6.90 -0.59
N ALA A 36 2.27 5.83 0.19
CA ALA A 36 3.49 5.52 0.93
C ALA A 36 4.73 5.35 0.03
N LEU A 37 4.55 4.90 -1.22
CA LEU A 37 5.65 4.67 -2.15
C LEU A 37 6.02 5.89 -3.01
N ALA A 38 5.27 7.01 -2.89
CA ALA A 38 5.54 8.27 -3.57
C ALA A 38 5.84 8.14 -5.09
N THR A 39 5.16 7.23 -5.77
CA THR A 39 5.35 6.92 -7.20
C THR A 39 4.01 6.62 -7.87
N GLU A 40 3.95 6.52 -9.19
CA GLU A 40 2.69 6.34 -9.91
C GLU A 40 2.39 4.88 -10.24
N GLY A 41 1.09 4.54 -10.28
CA GLY A 41 0.60 3.20 -10.63
C GLY A 41 0.09 2.39 -9.42
N GLY A 42 -0.02 1.08 -9.63
CA GLY A 42 -0.53 0.15 -8.62
C GLY A 42 -0.09 -1.28 -8.88
N PHE A 43 -0.27 -2.13 -7.88
CA PHE A 43 0.02 -3.55 -7.95
C PHE A 43 -1.20 -4.38 -7.54
N CYS A 44 -1.20 -5.65 -7.97
CA CYS A 44 -2.19 -6.63 -7.55
C CYS A 44 -1.51 -7.98 -7.32
N THR A 45 -1.57 -8.49 -6.09
CA THR A 45 -1.06 -9.80 -5.71
C THR A 45 -2.22 -10.79 -5.53
N GLY A 46 -1.93 -12.07 -5.64
CA GLY A 46 -2.89 -13.15 -5.52
C GLY A 46 -2.33 -14.44 -6.09
N SER A 47 -3.17 -15.47 -6.22
CA SER A 47 -2.74 -16.72 -6.85
C SER A 47 -2.31 -16.51 -8.32
N ALA A 48 -1.43 -17.37 -8.83
CA ALA A 48 -1.02 -17.32 -10.24
C ALA A 48 -2.22 -17.35 -11.22
N ARG A 49 -3.30 -18.05 -10.84
CA ARG A 49 -4.58 -18.06 -11.58
C ARG A 49 -5.19 -16.66 -11.67
N VAL A 50 -5.27 -15.95 -10.54
CA VAL A 50 -5.79 -14.59 -10.45
C VAL A 50 -4.93 -13.63 -11.27
N THR A 51 -3.61 -13.61 -11.06
CA THR A 51 -2.72 -12.69 -11.77
C THR A 51 -2.73 -12.93 -13.28
N ASN A 52 -2.74 -14.20 -13.72
CA ASN A 52 -2.84 -14.52 -15.15
C ASN A 52 -4.18 -14.09 -15.74
N HIS A 53 -5.29 -14.29 -15.03
CA HIS A 53 -6.60 -13.82 -15.47
C HIS A 53 -6.62 -12.30 -15.62
N GLN A 54 -6.09 -11.55 -14.65
CA GLN A 54 -6.01 -10.09 -14.74
C GLN A 54 -5.17 -9.62 -15.93
N ARG A 55 -4.02 -10.26 -16.20
CA ARG A 55 -3.17 -9.88 -17.34
C ARG A 55 -3.82 -10.09 -18.70
N LEU A 56 -4.72 -11.06 -18.82
CA LEU A 56 -5.39 -11.41 -20.08
C LEU A 56 -6.76 -10.73 -20.25
N SER A 57 -7.46 -10.47 -19.15
CA SER A 57 -8.87 -10.05 -19.17
C SER A 57 -9.12 -8.66 -18.59
N SER A 58 -8.16 -8.04 -17.89
CA SER A 58 -8.34 -6.67 -17.37
C SER A 58 -8.18 -5.65 -18.48
N SER A 59 -9.25 -4.91 -18.79
CA SER A 59 -9.20 -3.79 -19.74
C SER A 59 -8.17 -2.74 -19.34
N GLY A 60 -8.05 -2.47 -18.04
CA GLY A 60 -7.05 -1.54 -17.48
C GLY A 60 -5.61 -2.00 -17.65
N TYR A 61 -5.37 -3.30 -17.83
CA TYR A 61 -4.03 -3.84 -18.15
C TYR A 61 -3.80 -3.96 -19.66
N VAL A 62 -4.81 -4.39 -20.41
CA VAL A 62 -4.71 -4.67 -21.85
C VAL A 62 -4.63 -3.38 -22.68
N PHE A 63 -5.43 -2.37 -22.33
CA PHE A 63 -5.57 -1.13 -23.09
C PHE A 63 -4.81 0.06 -22.49
N SER A 64 -3.91 -0.20 -21.53
CA SER A 64 -3.06 0.83 -20.91
C SER A 64 -1.59 0.69 -21.30
N ALA A 65 -0.86 1.80 -21.19
CA ALA A 65 0.58 1.81 -21.33
C ALA A 65 1.26 1.19 -20.10
N SER A 66 2.40 0.53 -20.29
CA SER A 66 3.22 0.08 -19.17
C SER A 66 3.82 1.25 -18.41
N LEU A 67 4.01 1.07 -17.11
CA LEU A 67 4.70 2.02 -16.26
C LEU A 67 6.14 2.28 -16.76
N PRO A 68 6.59 3.53 -16.90
CA PRO A 68 7.99 3.85 -17.14
C PRO A 68 8.94 3.20 -16.12
N PRO A 69 10.12 2.69 -16.52
CA PRO A 69 11.04 1.96 -15.63
C PRO A 69 11.46 2.72 -14.37
N TYR A 70 11.57 4.06 -14.44
CA TYR A 70 12.00 4.87 -13.31
C TYR A 70 10.97 4.88 -12.16
N PHE A 71 9.68 4.72 -12.44
CA PHE A 71 8.66 4.63 -11.38
C PHE A 71 8.75 3.31 -10.62
N ALA A 72 9.11 2.21 -11.27
CA ALA A 72 9.37 0.94 -10.61
C ALA A 72 10.63 1.04 -9.73
N SER A 73 11.68 1.70 -10.22
CA SER A 73 12.88 1.99 -9.41
C SER A 73 12.54 2.84 -8.19
N ALA A 74 11.71 3.89 -8.35
CA ALA A 74 11.27 4.72 -7.25
C ALA A 74 10.46 3.93 -6.20
N ALA A 75 9.58 3.02 -6.66
CA ALA A 75 8.84 2.13 -5.78
C ALA A 75 9.79 1.27 -4.92
N ILE A 76 10.77 0.61 -5.57
CA ILE A 76 11.77 -0.23 -4.89
C ILE A 76 12.54 0.58 -3.85
N THR A 77 13.08 1.73 -4.24
CA THR A 77 13.80 2.61 -3.32
C THR A 77 12.93 3.09 -2.16
N ALA A 78 11.66 3.39 -2.40
CA ALA A 78 10.75 3.78 -1.32
C ALA A 78 10.55 2.64 -0.30
N ILE A 79 10.47 1.39 -0.77
CA ILE A 79 10.34 0.21 0.09
C ILE A 79 11.61 0.02 0.91
N ASP A 80 12.78 0.07 0.27
CA ASP A 80 14.07 -0.04 0.94
C ASP A 80 14.17 1.00 2.09
N ILE A 81 13.77 2.26 1.81
CA ILE A 81 13.74 3.32 2.83
C ILE A 81 12.79 2.98 3.99
N HIS A 82 11.62 2.39 3.71
CA HIS A 82 10.66 2.01 4.76
C HIS A 82 11.20 0.88 5.63
N GLU A 83 11.81 -0.13 5.03
CA GLU A 83 12.40 -1.28 5.73
C GLU A 83 13.62 -0.87 6.57
N GLU A 84 14.49 0.00 6.04
CA GLU A 84 15.68 0.48 6.73
C GLU A 84 15.35 1.47 7.88
N ASN A 85 14.19 2.13 7.84
CA ASN A 85 13.83 3.20 8.78
C ASN A 85 12.49 2.94 9.49
N PRO A 86 12.36 1.91 10.36
CA PRO A 86 11.11 1.61 11.08
C PRO A 86 10.66 2.75 12.02
N GLY A 87 11.57 3.66 12.37
CA GLY A 87 11.26 4.88 13.11
C GLY A 87 10.31 5.84 12.38
N LEU A 88 10.20 5.77 11.04
CA LEU A 88 9.28 6.59 10.25
C LEU A 88 7.82 6.29 10.59
N ILE A 89 7.44 5.01 10.62
CA ILE A 89 6.08 4.57 10.97
C ILE A 89 5.77 4.92 12.43
N THR A 90 6.73 4.74 13.34
CA THR A 90 6.58 5.12 14.75
C THR A 90 6.34 6.63 14.91
N LYS A 91 7.08 7.46 14.18
CA LYS A 91 6.91 8.92 14.17
C LYS A 91 5.55 9.32 13.58
N LEU A 92 5.12 8.66 12.51
CA LEU A 92 3.80 8.87 11.89
C LEU A 92 2.68 8.58 12.90
N LYS A 93 2.68 7.40 13.54
CA LYS A 93 1.70 7.02 14.57
C LYS A 93 1.69 8.04 15.74
N LYS A 94 2.87 8.49 16.19
CA LYS A 94 2.96 9.54 17.23
C LYS A 94 2.33 10.87 16.79
N ASN A 95 2.56 11.30 15.56
CA ASN A 95 1.98 12.54 15.04
C ASN A 95 0.46 12.44 14.91
N ILE A 96 -0.05 11.29 14.44
CA ILE A 96 -1.49 11.01 14.36
C ILE A 96 -2.12 11.09 15.76
N ALA A 97 -1.52 10.46 16.78
CA ALA A 97 -2.03 10.51 18.14
C ALA A 97 -2.09 11.94 18.73
N ILE A 98 -1.07 12.77 18.43
CA ILE A 98 -1.05 14.19 18.85
C ILE A 98 -2.20 14.94 18.17
N LEU A 99 -2.37 14.76 16.86
CA LEU A 99 -3.44 15.41 16.10
C LEU A 99 -4.82 14.98 16.60
N TRP A 100 -5.04 13.67 16.77
CA TRP A 100 -6.30 13.12 17.25
C TRP A 100 -6.66 13.66 18.63
N LYS A 101 -5.70 13.73 19.57
CA LYS A 101 -5.90 14.31 20.89
C LYS A 101 -6.27 15.80 20.82
N GLY A 102 -5.60 16.57 19.97
CA GLY A 102 -5.87 18.00 19.81
C GLY A 102 -7.26 18.25 19.23
N LEU A 103 -7.66 17.48 18.22
CA LEU A 103 -8.95 17.62 17.57
C LEU A 103 -10.10 17.12 18.45
N SER A 104 -9.88 16.07 19.26
CA SER A 104 -10.90 15.52 20.17
C SER A 104 -11.32 16.48 21.29
N ALA A 105 -10.52 17.51 21.57
CA ALA A 105 -10.88 18.54 22.54
C ALA A 105 -11.85 19.59 21.99
N ILE A 106 -12.14 19.58 20.68
CA ILE A 106 -12.99 20.57 20.02
C ILE A 106 -14.45 20.12 20.09
N GLN A 107 -15.28 20.89 20.78
CA GLN A 107 -16.71 20.60 20.91
C GLN A 107 -17.44 20.77 19.58
N GLY A 108 -18.23 19.76 19.19
CA GLY A 108 -19.00 19.76 17.94
C GLY A 108 -18.33 19.05 16.76
N LEU A 109 -17.08 18.56 16.91
CA LEU A 109 -16.40 17.77 15.90
C LEU A 109 -16.59 16.27 16.18
N SER A 110 -16.94 15.50 15.15
CA SER A 110 -17.09 14.03 15.24
C SER A 110 -16.04 13.35 14.37
N PHE A 111 -15.50 12.22 14.85
CA PHE A 111 -14.45 11.47 14.17
C PHE A 111 -14.92 10.04 13.91
N ALA A 112 -14.61 9.54 12.72
CA ALA A 112 -14.82 8.13 12.38
C ALA A 112 -13.62 7.25 12.77
N SER A 113 -12.43 7.83 12.97
CA SER A 113 -11.19 7.10 13.21
C SER A 113 -10.99 6.74 14.69
N SER A 114 -10.44 5.56 14.95
CA SER A 114 -10.08 5.14 16.31
C SER A 114 -8.79 5.81 16.80
N PRO A 115 -8.57 5.91 18.12
CA PRO A 115 -7.32 6.45 18.68
C PRO A 115 -6.10 5.55 18.44
N GLU A 116 -6.32 4.26 18.14
CA GLU A 116 -5.25 3.27 17.93
C GLU A 116 -4.80 3.11 16.46
N SER A 117 -5.41 3.86 15.52
CA SER A 117 -5.04 3.86 14.09
C SER A 117 -3.79 4.69 13.81
#